data_AF-A0A3M1MQM4-F1
#
_entry.id   AF-A0A3M1MQM4-F1
#
_cell.length_a   1.000
_cell.length_b   1.000
_cell.length_c   1.000
_cell.angle_alpha   90.00
_cell.angle_beta   90.00
_cell.angle_gamma   90.00
#
_symmetry.space_group_name_H-M   'P 1'
#
loop_
_entity.id
_entity.type
_entity.pdbx_description
1 polymer ?
#
loop_
_entity_poly.entity_id
_entity_poly.type
_entity_poly.pdbx_seq_one_letter_code
_entity_poly.pdbx_strand_id
1 'polypeptide(L)' 'MSSNEHKTLSAFELYGLGPAETPPPAGHDLHAGDPCPACGEGTLDYDGTLTLRCPNCGYGAGGCFT' A
#
# COMPACT_ATOMS: atom_id res chain seq x y z
N MET A 1 21.26 1.17 -49.08
CA MET A 1 21.59 0.69 -47.71
C MET A 1 21.50 1.89 -46.79
N SER A 2 20.37 2.12 -46.12
CA SER A 2 20.28 3.14 -45.07
C SER A 2 19.24 2.73 -44.03
N SER A 3 19.81 2.28 -42.93
CA SER A 3 19.39 2.50 -41.54
C SER A 3 18.03 1.95 -41.08
N ASN A 4 18.12 0.71 -40.60
CA ASN A 4 17.35 0.19 -39.47
C ASN A 4 17.63 1.02 -38.22
N GLU A 5 16.67 1.82 -37.74
CA GLU A 5 16.66 2.32 -36.36
C GLU A 5 15.21 2.44 -35.86
N HIS A 6 14.48 1.33 -35.85
CA HIS A 6 13.27 1.22 -35.04
C HIS A 6 13.70 0.98 -33.60
N LYS A 7 13.98 2.09 -32.93
CA LYS A 7 14.24 2.27 -31.51
C LYS A 7 13.36 1.33 -30.68
N THR A 8 13.94 0.23 -30.20
CA THR A 8 13.34 -0.65 -29.22
C THR A 8 13.06 0.20 -27.98
N LEU A 9 11.80 0.58 -27.80
CA LEU A 9 11.37 1.26 -26.58
C LEU A 9 11.72 0.33 -25.42
N SER A 10 12.60 0.78 -24.53
CA SER A 10 13.06 -0.02 -23.40
C SER A 10 11.88 -0.35 -22.49
N ALA A 11 11.76 -1.62 -22.09
CA ALA A 11 10.78 -2.07 -21.11
C ALA A 11 10.80 -1.25 -19.80
N PHE A 12 11.90 -0.55 -19.52
CA PHE A 12 12.08 0.32 -18.36
C PHE A 12 11.02 1.43 -18.23
N GLU A 13 10.53 1.99 -19.34
CA GLU A 13 9.47 3.03 -19.34
C GLU A 13 8.08 2.45 -19.02
N LEU A 14 7.88 1.14 -19.22
CA LEU A 14 6.63 0.46 -18.88
C LEU A 14 6.50 0.13 -17.39
N TYR A 15 7.59 0.21 -16.62
CA TYR A 15 7.57 -0.02 -15.17
C TYR A 15 7.45 1.28 -14.35
N GLY A 16 7.23 2.43 -15.00
CA GLY A 16 7.16 3.76 -14.38
C GLY A 16 5.83 4.13 -13.72
N LEU A 17 4.93 3.18 -13.42
CA LEU A 17 3.66 3.44 -12.74
C LEU A 17 3.44 2.41 -11.62
N GLY A 18 4.12 2.62 -10.49
CA GLY A 18 3.57 2.12 -9.24
C GLY A 18 2.28 2.91 -8.99
N PRO A 19 1.11 2.27 -8.84
CA PRO A 19 -0.11 3.00 -8.55
C PRO A 19 0.10 3.74 -7.23
N ALA A 20 0.06 5.07 -7.30
CA ALA A 20 -0.10 5.92 -6.15
C ALA A 20 -1.38 5.47 -5.43
N GLU A 21 -1.18 4.78 -4.31
CA GLU A 21 -1.96 4.93 -3.07
C GLU A 21 -3.39 5.47 -3.26
N THR A 22 -4.27 4.66 -3.86
CA THR A 22 -5.69 4.88 -3.64
C THR A 22 -5.95 4.64 -2.15
N PRO A 23 -6.42 5.64 -1.38
CA PRO A 23 -6.84 5.40 -0.01
C PRO A 23 -7.92 4.31 -0.04
N PRO A 24 -7.78 3.24 0.77
CA PRO A 24 -8.66 2.09 0.66
C PRO A 24 -10.12 2.52 0.89
N PRO A 25 -11.07 2.01 0.09
CA PRO A 25 -12.49 2.30 0.28
C PRO A 25 -12.91 1.89 1.69
N ALA A 26 -13.53 2.82 2.41
CA ALA A 26 -14.06 2.63 3.76
C ALA A 26 -15.03 1.44 3.79
N GLY A 27 -14.54 0.27 4.20
CA GLY A 27 -15.26 -1.00 4.11
C GLY A 27 -14.38 -2.22 3.85
N HIS A 28 -13.08 -2.05 3.60
CA HIS A 28 -12.11 -3.15 3.63
C HIS A 28 -11.71 -3.48 5.08
N ASP A 29 -11.68 -4.77 5.42
CA ASP A 29 -11.00 -5.24 6.62
C ASP A 29 -9.57 -4.68 6.65
N LEU A 30 -9.22 -4.05 7.76
CA LEU A 30 -7.87 -3.54 7.96
C LEU A 30 -6.94 -4.74 8.14
N HIS A 31 -5.77 -4.72 7.50
CA HIS A 31 -4.73 -5.73 7.64
C HIS A 31 -3.40 -5.09 8.09
N ALA A 32 -2.48 -5.92 8.57
CA ALA A 32 -1.12 -5.46 8.86
C ALA A 32 -0.42 -5.09 7.54
N GLY A 33 0.23 -3.94 7.52
CA GLY A 33 0.79 -3.35 6.30
C GLY A 33 -0.10 -2.29 5.65
N ASP A 34 -1.37 -2.18 6.03
CA ASP A 34 -2.25 -1.11 5.53
C ASP A 34 -1.91 0.26 6.15
N PRO A 35 -2.16 1.36 5.42
CA PRO A 35 -2.04 2.70 5.98
C PRO A 35 -3.07 2.90 7.10
N CYS A 36 -2.65 3.58 8.17
CA CYS A 36 -3.50 3.85 9.31
C CYS A 36 -4.64 4.80 8.90
N PRO A 37 -5.91 4.41 9.09
CA PRO A 37 -7.04 5.27 8.70
C PRO A 37 -7.20 6.49 9.61
N ALA A 38 -6.55 6.51 10.78
CA ALA A 38 -6.63 7.61 11.73
C ALA A 38 -5.61 8.72 11.46
N CYS A 39 -4.35 8.37 11.15
CA CYS A 39 -3.31 9.37 10.90
C CYS A 39 -2.86 9.45 9.44
N GLY A 40 -3.17 8.46 8.59
CA GLY A 40 -2.77 8.40 7.18
C GLY A 40 -1.26 8.20 6.93
N GLU A 41 -0.42 8.35 7.95
CA GLU A 41 1.03 8.39 7.80
C GLU A 41 1.73 7.13 8.36
N GLY A 42 1.16 6.53 9.41
CA GLY A 42 1.69 5.29 9.98
C GLY A 42 1.10 4.05 9.33
N THR A 43 1.82 2.94 9.34
CA THR A 43 1.33 1.63 8.89
C THR A 43 0.78 0.84 10.07
N LEU A 44 -0.28 0.06 9.86
CA LEU A 44 -0.82 -0.85 10.87
C LEU A 44 0.08 -2.08 11.04
N ASP A 45 0.33 -2.48 12.28
CA ASP A 45 1.11 -3.67 12.63
C ASP A 45 0.48 -4.40 13.81
N TYR A 46 0.67 -5.72 13.92
CA TYR A 46 0.10 -6.49 15.03
C TYR A 46 0.89 -6.26 16.32
N ASP A 47 0.23 -5.82 17.39
CA ASP A 47 0.89 -5.55 18.68
C ASP A 47 1.25 -6.81 19.50
N GLY A 48 1.16 -8.01 18.90
CA GLY A 48 1.35 -9.29 19.56
C GLY A 48 0.10 -9.84 20.25
N THR A 49 -0.97 -9.06 20.38
CA THR A 49 -2.28 -9.52 20.88
C THR A 49 -3.29 -9.79 19.77
N LEU A 50 -2.81 -9.88 18.51
CA LEU A 50 -3.64 -9.97 17.31
C LEU A 50 -4.50 -8.73 17.04
N THR A 51 -4.17 -7.59 17.67
CA THR A 51 -4.77 -6.29 17.41
C THR A 51 -3.89 -5.51 16.43
N LEU A 52 -4.48 -4.95 15.38
CA LEU A 52 -3.77 -4.03 14.50
C LEU A 52 -3.59 -2.70 15.21
N ARG A 53 -2.35 -2.28 15.36
CA ARG A 53 -1.99 -1.04 16.04
C ARG A 53 -1.09 -0.20 15.16
N CYS A 54 -1.38 1.09 15.10
CA CYS A 54 -0.50 2.05 14.46
C CYS A 54 0.56 2.52 15.48
N PRO A 55 1.87 2.34 15.23
CA PRO A 55 2.92 2.81 16.13
C PRO A 55 3.10 4.32 16.10
N ASN A 56 2.60 5.01 15.06
CA ASN A 56 2.74 6.47 14.91
C ASN A 56 1.73 7.23 15.79
N CYS A 57 0.45 6.87 15.71
CA CYS A 57 -0.63 7.58 16.43
C CYS A 57 -1.28 6.77 17.57
N GLY A 58 -0.96 5.48 17.69
CA GLY A 58 -1.54 4.59 18.70
C GLY A 58 -2.93 4.04 18.38
N TYR A 59 -3.46 4.31 17.18
CA TYR A 59 -4.74 3.76 16.70
C TYR A 59 -4.75 2.23 16.83
N GLY A 60 -5.84 1.66 17.33
CA GLY A 60 -6.03 0.22 17.49
C GLY A 60 -7.31 -0.25 16.80
N ALA A 61 -7.18 -1.25 15.93
CA ALA A 61 -8.29 -1.97 15.32
C ALA A 61 -8.13 -3.47 15.63
N GLY A 62 -9.04 -4.02 16.44
CA GLY A 62 -9.13 -5.45 16.70
C GLY A 62 -10.28 -6.03 15.88
N GLY A 63 -10.04 -7.15 15.20
CA GLY A 63 -11.12 -7.89 14.55
C GLY A 63 -12.11 -8.38 15.60
N CYS A 64 -13.40 -8.06 15.42
CA CYS A 64 -14.45 -8.78 16.12
C CYS A 64 -14.61 -10.13 15.41
N PHE A 65 -14.04 -11.19 15.98
CA PHE A 65 -14.20 -12.55 15.45
C PHE A 65 -15.65 -13.01 15.69
N THR A 66 -16.59 -12.68 14.79
CA THR A 66 -17.98 -13.19 14.84
C THR A 66 -18.39 -13.77 13.50
#